data_AF-A0A2W0AZR9-F1
#
_entry.id   AF-A0A2W0AZR9-F1
#
_cell.length_a   1.000
_cell.length_b   1.000
_cell.length_c   1.000
_cell.angle_alpha   90.00
_cell.angle_beta   90.00
_cell.angle_gamma   90.00
#
_symmetry.space_group_name_H-M   'P 1'
#
loop_
_entity.id
_entity.type
_entity.pdbx_description
1 polymer ?
#
loop_
_entity_poly.entity_id
_entity_poly.type
_entity_poly.pdbx_seq_one_letter_code
_entity_poly.pdbx_strand_id
1 'polypeptide(L)'
;MVHSTGALPQLSGRIRNLIHVEPLVRLSLDRNSVVQDQPGLFECVDLYYAALALLLFLMERRTVDLGASRTDILEYMSQVVLAMRPDMPLTMARRAGEIVFEALANGRNQHQAFQRDYFERDRGMLVHDFRLINVLPHDDGRILYTATEDAIILLLESLNVSPEIAQKAEEMMLKYLVESGRLAESIDLAERARMRSIQYQQFIRDK
;
A
#
# COMPACT_ATOMS: atom_id res chain seq x y z
N MET A 1 -14.14 -36.11 30.84
CA MET A 1 -14.02 -34.76 30.28
C MET A 1 -12.72 -34.70 29.50
N VAL A 2 -12.80 -34.85 28.17
CA VAL A 2 -11.64 -34.69 27.30
C VAL A 2 -11.55 -33.19 27.00
N HIS A 3 -10.54 -32.51 27.52
CA HIS A 3 -10.23 -31.17 27.05
C HIS A 3 -9.84 -31.31 25.58
N SER A 4 -10.74 -30.87 24.70
CA SER A 4 -10.40 -30.51 23.33
C SER A 4 -9.30 -29.47 23.42
N THR A 5 -8.06 -29.88 23.18
CA THR A 5 -6.97 -28.96 22.87
C THR A 5 -7.36 -28.31 21.55
N GLY A 6 -8.03 -27.16 21.61
CA GLY A 6 -8.49 -26.45 20.43
C GLY A 6 -7.28 -26.12 19.56
N ALA A 7 -7.19 -26.76 18.39
CA ALA A 7 -6.14 -26.44 17.43
C ALA A 7 -6.19 -24.94 17.16
N LEU A 8 -5.05 -24.25 17.31
CA LEU A 8 -4.98 -22.81 17.05
C LEU A 8 -5.52 -22.52 15.62
N PRO A 9 -6.22 -21.41 15.41
CA PRO A 9 -6.71 -21.05 14.08
C PRO A 9 -5.55 -20.75 13.12
N GLN A 10 -5.72 -21.07 11.84
CA GLN A 10 -4.77 -20.68 10.80
C GLN A 10 -5.00 -19.22 10.42
N LEU A 11 -4.15 -18.31 10.93
CA LEU A 11 -4.31 -16.87 10.77
C LEU A 11 -3.18 -16.20 9.97
N SER A 12 -2.15 -16.95 9.52
CA SER A 12 -0.93 -16.36 8.95
C SER A 12 -1.20 -15.44 7.77
N GLY A 13 -2.13 -15.79 6.87
CA GLY A 13 -2.56 -14.91 5.78
C GLY A 13 -3.11 -13.58 6.29
N ARG A 14 -4.09 -13.61 7.21
CA ARG A 14 -4.68 -12.39 7.79
C ARG A 14 -3.65 -11.53 8.53
N ILE A 15 -2.69 -12.16 9.21
CA ILE A 15 -1.64 -11.44 9.93
C ILE A 15 -0.70 -10.73 8.95
N ARG A 16 -0.28 -11.39 7.86
CA ARG A 16 0.54 -10.74 6.82
C ARG A 16 -0.17 -9.54 6.20
N ASN A 17 -1.47 -9.64 5.98
CA ASN A 17 -2.26 -8.54 5.45
C ASN A 17 -2.27 -7.33 6.40
N LEU A 18 -2.41 -7.58 7.71
CA LEU A 18 -2.33 -6.54 8.73
C LEU A 18 -0.92 -5.94 8.85
N ILE A 19 0.12 -6.74 8.63
CA ILE A 19 1.52 -6.28 8.65
C ILE A 19 1.75 -5.21 7.57
N HIS A 20 1.15 -5.33 6.39
CA HIS A 20 1.31 -4.32 5.34
C HIS A 20 0.76 -2.93 5.74
N VAL A 21 -0.19 -2.87 6.68
CA VAL A 21 -0.78 -1.61 7.18
C VAL A 21 0.15 -0.89 8.16
N GLU A 22 1.12 -1.60 8.74
CA GLU A 22 1.96 -1.08 9.82
C GLU A 22 2.73 0.21 9.46
N PRO A 23 3.30 0.39 8.25
CA PRO A 23 3.96 1.65 7.89
C PRO A 23 3.02 2.87 7.95
N LEU A 24 1.73 2.69 7.63
CA LEU A 24 0.71 3.75 7.68
C LEU A 24 0.35 4.08 9.14
N VAL A 25 0.16 3.05 9.97
CA VAL A 25 -0.12 3.21 11.39
C VAL A 25 1.03 3.90 12.09
N ARG A 26 2.26 3.47 11.82
CA ARG A 26 3.46 4.04 12.40
C ARG A 26 3.66 5.49 11.99
N LEU A 27 3.44 5.83 10.72
CA LEU A 27 3.45 7.22 10.26
C LEU A 27 2.46 8.09 11.05
N SER A 28 1.26 7.58 11.31
CA SER A 28 0.24 8.29 12.09
C SER A 28 0.64 8.47 13.56
N LEU A 29 1.18 7.44 14.19
CA LEU A 29 1.63 7.47 15.59
C LEU A 29 2.87 8.35 15.80
N ASP A 30 3.84 8.24 14.90
CA ASP A 30 5.13 8.95 14.99
C ASP A 30 5.05 10.38 14.45
N ARG A 31 3.89 10.84 13.97
CA ARG A 31 3.73 12.13 13.27
C ARG A 31 4.31 13.34 13.99
N ASN A 32 4.28 13.36 15.32
CA ASN A 32 4.84 14.45 16.13
C ASN A 32 6.36 14.34 16.28
N SER A 33 6.90 13.11 16.35
CA SER A 33 8.34 12.88 16.50
C SER A 33 9.10 13.08 15.18
N VAL A 34 8.42 12.87 14.04
CA VAL A 34 8.99 13.07 12.70
C VAL A 34 9.12 14.56 12.35
N VAL A 35 8.40 15.45 13.05
CA VAL A 35 8.30 16.87 12.69
C VAL A 35 8.64 17.80 13.87
N GLN A 36 9.77 17.53 14.54
CA GLN A 36 10.23 18.33 15.68
C GLN A 36 10.40 19.82 15.33
N ASP A 37 10.84 20.11 14.10
CA ASP A 37 11.15 21.47 13.66
C ASP A 37 9.96 22.22 13.03
N GLN A 38 8.82 21.55 12.82
CA GLN A 38 7.61 22.14 12.23
C GLN A 38 6.34 21.63 12.92
N PRO A 39 6.11 22.03 14.19
CA PRO A 39 4.89 21.65 14.90
C PRO A 39 3.64 22.06 14.10
N GLY A 40 2.66 21.18 14.06
CA GLY A 40 1.39 21.41 13.35
C GLY A 40 1.43 21.10 11.84
N LEU A 41 2.53 20.56 11.30
CA LEU A 41 2.61 20.20 9.87
C LEU A 41 1.47 19.27 9.42
N PHE A 42 1.04 18.36 10.29
CA PHE A 42 -0.03 17.41 10.00
C PHE A 42 -1.38 17.80 10.62
N GLU A 43 -1.52 19.02 11.15
CA GLU A 43 -2.84 19.52 11.53
C GLU A 43 -3.73 19.59 10.30
N CYS A 44 -4.94 19.01 10.42
CA CYS A 44 -5.92 18.88 9.35
C CYS A 44 -5.42 18.09 8.12
N VAL A 45 -4.37 17.28 8.26
CA VAL A 45 -3.89 16.36 7.22
C VAL A 45 -4.17 14.93 7.65
N ASP A 46 -5.00 14.22 6.88
CA ASP A 46 -5.23 12.79 7.07
C ASP A 46 -4.10 11.98 6.43
N LEU A 47 -3.23 11.42 7.29
CA LEU A 47 -2.07 10.64 6.88
C LEU A 47 -2.42 9.28 6.25
N TYR A 48 -3.56 8.69 6.62
CA TYR A 48 -4.00 7.44 5.99
C TYR A 48 -4.49 7.71 4.57
N TYR A 49 -5.28 8.77 4.39
CA TYR A 49 -5.69 9.21 3.06
C TYR A 49 -4.46 9.52 2.20
N ALA A 50 -3.54 10.33 2.71
CA ALA A 50 -2.32 10.72 1.98
C ALA A 50 -1.49 9.50 1.57
N ALA A 51 -1.34 8.52 2.46
CA ALA A 51 -0.61 7.29 2.17
C ALA A 51 -1.30 6.43 1.10
N LEU A 52 -2.61 6.21 1.22
CA LEU A 52 -3.37 5.42 0.25
C LEU A 52 -3.42 6.11 -1.12
N ALA A 53 -3.57 7.44 -1.14
CA ALA A 53 -3.51 8.25 -2.37
C ALA A 53 -2.16 8.07 -3.08
N LEU A 54 -1.04 8.08 -2.35
CA LEU A 54 0.28 7.83 -2.91
C LEU A 54 0.41 6.42 -3.51
N LEU A 55 -0.07 5.40 -2.81
CA LEU A 55 -0.02 4.03 -3.32
C LEU A 55 -0.88 3.87 -4.58
N LEU A 56 -2.08 4.45 -4.60
CA LEU A 56 -2.92 4.49 -5.80
C LEU A 56 -2.22 5.20 -6.97
N PHE A 57 -1.62 6.37 -6.73
CA PHE A 57 -0.86 7.08 -7.76
C PHE A 57 0.29 6.25 -8.35
N LEU A 58 1.10 5.62 -7.50
CA LEU A 58 2.24 4.79 -7.94
C LEU A 58 1.80 3.48 -8.61
N MET A 59 0.65 2.97 -8.20
CA MET A 59 0.01 1.82 -8.80
C MET A 59 -0.39 2.13 -10.25
N GLU A 60 -0.99 3.30 -10.50
CA GLU A 60 -1.34 3.76 -11.86
C GLU A 60 -0.13 4.01 -12.75
N ARG A 61 0.95 4.55 -12.19
CA ARG A 61 2.18 4.88 -12.95
C ARG A 61 2.97 3.65 -13.39
N ARG A 62 2.76 2.50 -12.75
CA ARG A 62 3.38 1.23 -13.12
C ARG A 62 3.02 0.78 -14.54
N THR A 63 1.85 1.16 -15.05
CA THR A 63 1.34 0.69 -16.35
C THR A 63 1.61 1.66 -17.50
N VAL A 64 1.78 2.95 -17.23
CA VAL A 64 1.86 4.01 -18.25
C VAL A 64 3.30 4.49 -18.51
N ASP A 65 4.11 4.73 -17.46
CA ASP A 65 5.38 5.46 -17.57
C ASP A 65 6.61 4.74 -16.96
N LEU A 66 6.50 3.43 -16.69
CA LEU A 66 7.52 2.64 -15.98
C LEU A 66 7.81 3.14 -14.54
N GLY A 67 6.93 3.98 -13.98
CA GLY A 67 7.02 4.52 -12.63
C GLY A 67 6.89 6.04 -12.57
N ALA A 68 7.06 6.60 -11.37
CA ALA A 68 7.05 8.03 -11.11
C ALA A 68 8.43 8.48 -10.61
N SER A 69 8.89 9.66 -11.03
CA SER A 69 10.07 10.27 -10.41
C SER A 69 9.73 10.83 -9.02
N ARG A 70 10.77 11.15 -8.23
CA ARG A 70 10.57 11.85 -6.95
C ARG A 70 9.85 13.18 -7.13
N THR A 71 10.12 13.89 -8.22
CA THR A 71 9.47 15.17 -8.53
C THR A 71 7.97 14.97 -8.75
N ASP A 72 7.57 13.97 -9.54
CA ASP A 72 6.16 13.67 -9.81
C ASP A 72 5.40 13.32 -8.52
N ILE A 73 6.04 12.53 -7.64
CA ILE A 73 5.49 12.16 -6.33
C ILE A 73 5.26 13.39 -5.46
N LEU A 74 6.27 14.25 -5.33
CA LEU A 74 6.17 15.43 -4.46
C LEU A 74 5.17 16.46 -5.00
N GLU A 75 5.06 16.58 -6.33
CA GLU A 75 4.05 17.41 -6.97
C GLU A 75 2.64 16.89 -6.66
N TYR A 76 2.38 15.61 -6.94
CA TYR A 76 1.10 14.96 -6.65
C TYR A 76 0.73 15.08 -5.16
N MET A 77 1.66 14.72 -4.27
CA MET A 77 1.41 14.74 -2.83
C MET A 77 1.16 16.14 -2.28
N SER A 78 1.81 17.16 -2.86
CA SER A 78 1.51 18.54 -2.47
C SER A 78 0.07 18.93 -2.80
N GLN A 79 -0.48 18.47 -3.92
CA GLN A 79 -1.88 18.71 -4.30
C GLN A 79 -2.84 17.96 -3.36
N VAL A 80 -2.51 16.71 -3.00
CA VAL A 80 -3.31 15.92 -2.03
C VAL A 80 -3.36 16.62 -0.68
N VAL A 81 -2.22 17.10 -0.17
CA VAL A 81 -2.16 17.82 1.11
C VAL A 81 -2.92 19.15 1.05
N LEU A 82 -2.75 19.92 -0.03
CA LEU A 82 -3.45 21.20 -0.21
C LEU A 82 -4.96 21.02 -0.38
N ALA A 83 -5.44 19.89 -0.91
CA ALA A 83 -6.86 19.59 -0.95
C ALA A 83 -7.46 19.43 0.47
N MET A 84 -6.68 18.94 1.44
CA MET A 84 -7.10 18.83 2.84
C MET A 84 -6.94 20.14 3.61
N ARG A 85 -5.86 20.87 3.34
CA ARG A 85 -5.53 22.14 4.00
C ARG A 85 -5.11 23.21 2.97
N PRO A 86 -6.08 23.88 2.34
CA PRO A 86 -5.82 24.84 1.25
C PRO A 86 -4.98 26.06 1.64
N ASP A 87 -4.98 26.43 2.91
CA ASP A 87 -4.22 27.54 3.48
C ASP A 87 -2.74 27.20 3.77
N MET A 88 -2.33 25.93 3.62
CA MET A 88 -0.97 25.51 3.89
C MET A 88 0.01 26.10 2.84
N PRO A 89 1.17 26.63 3.26
CA PRO A 89 2.23 26.99 2.31
C PRO A 89 2.68 25.78 1.48
N LEU A 90 2.89 25.97 0.17
CA LEU A 90 3.30 24.89 -0.74
C LEU A 90 4.58 24.15 -0.29
N THR A 91 5.52 24.87 0.33
CA THR A 91 6.75 24.28 0.88
C THR A 91 6.47 23.29 2.01
N MET A 92 5.51 23.60 2.88
CA MET A 92 5.04 22.68 3.94
C MET A 92 4.26 21.51 3.34
N ALA A 93 3.39 21.76 2.35
CA ALA A 93 2.64 20.69 1.69
C ALA A 93 3.58 19.67 1.00
N ARG A 94 4.62 20.16 0.32
CA ARG A 94 5.69 19.32 -0.25
C ARG A 94 6.44 18.54 0.83
N ARG A 95 6.76 19.18 1.96
CA ARG A 95 7.45 18.52 3.09
C ARG A 95 6.58 17.43 3.72
N ALA A 96 5.29 17.68 3.90
CA ALA A 96 4.34 16.67 4.37
C ALA A 96 4.28 15.47 3.40
N GLY A 97 4.18 15.75 2.09
CA GLY A 97 4.21 14.73 1.05
C GLY A 97 5.51 13.91 1.04
N GLU A 98 6.65 14.56 1.22
CA GLU A 98 7.96 13.90 1.34
C GLU A 98 8.01 12.95 2.53
N ILE A 99 7.51 13.36 3.70
CA ILE A 99 7.49 12.50 4.89
C ILE A 99 6.61 11.27 4.67
N VAL A 100 5.43 11.43 4.05
CA VAL A 100 4.56 10.30 3.71
C VAL A 100 5.29 9.34 2.76
N PHE A 101 5.91 9.87 1.71
CA PHE A 101 6.68 9.07 0.75
C PHE A 101 7.82 8.29 1.42
N GLU A 102 8.68 8.97 2.20
CA GLU A 102 9.80 8.32 2.88
C GLU A 102 9.33 7.28 3.91
N ALA A 103 8.18 7.50 4.56
CA ALA A 103 7.61 6.51 5.47
C ALA A 103 7.19 5.23 4.74
N LEU A 104 6.51 5.33 3.59
CA LEU A 104 6.08 4.16 2.81
C LEU A 104 7.22 3.48 2.03
N ALA A 105 8.24 4.25 1.63
CA ALA A 105 9.43 3.75 0.96
C ALA A 105 10.47 3.17 1.93
N ASN A 106 10.24 3.21 3.24
CA ASN A 106 11.20 2.82 4.28
C ASN A 106 12.51 3.64 4.25
N GLY A 107 12.42 4.95 4.05
CA GLY A 107 13.56 5.86 3.94
C GLY A 107 14.48 5.85 5.16
N ARG A 108 13.94 5.62 6.36
CA ARG A 108 14.74 5.48 7.59
C ARG A 108 15.68 4.27 7.56
N ASN A 109 15.40 3.28 6.71
CA ASN A 109 16.22 2.09 6.52
C ASN A 109 16.75 1.99 5.09
N GLN A 110 17.17 3.12 4.50
CA GLN A 110 17.80 3.18 3.17
C GLN A 110 16.96 2.53 2.05
N HIS A 111 15.64 2.66 2.15
CA HIS A 111 14.70 2.03 1.21
C HIS A 111 14.84 0.50 1.07
N GLN A 112 15.34 -0.17 2.12
CA GLN A 112 15.32 -1.64 2.22
C GLN A 112 13.90 -2.15 2.50
N ALA A 113 13.70 -3.47 2.39
CA ALA A 113 12.43 -4.08 2.76
C ALA A 113 12.10 -3.81 4.24
N PHE A 114 10.81 -3.65 4.54
CA PHE A 114 10.32 -3.78 5.91
C PHE A 114 10.42 -5.24 6.33
N GLN A 115 10.82 -5.48 7.57
CA GLN A 115 10.86 -6.83 8.15
C GLN A 115 9.96 -6.87 9.37
N ARG A 116 9.03 -7.82 9.45
CA ARG A 116 8.14 -7.98 10.61
C ARG A 116 8.01 -9.43 11.01
N ASP A 117 8.13 -9.67 12.30
CA ASP A 117 7.92 -10.99 12.88
C ASP A 117 6.42 -11.30 12.96
N TYR A 118 6.05 -12.55 12.68
CA TYR A 118 4.69 -13.04 12.80
C TYR A 118 4.65 -14.50 13.23
N PHE A 119 3.55 -14.88 13.88
CA PHE A 119 3.33 -16.26 14.30
C PHE A 119 2.56 -17.04 13.25
N GLU A 120 3.08 -18.20 12.85
CA GLU A 120 2.40 -19.21 12.06
C GLU A 120 2.26 -20.48 12.89
N ARG A 121 1.02 -20.97 13.05
CA ARG A 121 0.68 -22.08 13.95
C ARG A 121 1.62 -23.28 13.83
N ASP A 122 1.90 -23.71 12.61
CA ASP A 122 2.60 -24.96 12.33
C ASP A 122 4.14 -24.76 12.22
N ARG A 123 4.61 -23.50 12.21
CA ARG A 123 6.01 -23.14 11.93
C ARG A 123 6.65 -22.23 12.99
N GLY A 124 5.87 -21.71 13.94
CA GLY A 124 6.34 -20.81 14.99
C GLY A 124 6.48 -19.36 14.52
N MET A 125 7.43 -18.63 15.13
CA MET A 125 7.75 -17.26 14.74
C MET A 125 8.53 -17.25 13.42
N LEU A 126 8.09 -16.44 12.47
CA LEU A 126 8.67 -16.25 11.15
C LEU A 126 8.87 -14.76 10.88
N VAL A 127 9.77 -14.43 9.95
CA VAL A 127 9.96 -13.06 9.45
C VAL A 127 9.25 -12.92 8.11
N HIS A 128 8.52 -11.82 7.94
CA HIS A 128 7.92 -11.40 6.67
C HIS A 128 8.63 -10.15 6.17
N ASP A 129 9.26 -10.26 5.00
CA ASP A 129 9.88 -9.14 4.30
C ASP A 129 8.91 -8.61 3.24
N PHE A 130 8.68 -7.30 3.24
CA PHE A 130 7.78 -6.66 2.27
C PHE A 130 8.24 -5.25 1.92
N ARG A 131 7.75 -4.73 0.79
CA ARG A 131 7.97 -3.34 0.37
C ARG A 131 6.64 -2.78 -0.09
N LEU A 132 6.32 -1.52 0.17
CA LEU A 132 5.13 -0.88 -0.43
C LEU A 132 5.48 -0.12 -1.72
N ILE A 133 6.71 0.41 -1.78
CA ILE A 133 7.22 1.15 -2.93
C ILE A 133 8.50 0.47 -3.40
N ASN A 134 8.58 0.24 -4.71
CA ASN A 134 9.78 -0.26 -5.36
C ASN A 134 10.63 0.91 -5.88
N VAL A 135 11.95 0.74 -5.86
CA VAL A 135 12.92 1.72 -6.38
C VAL A 135 13.56 1.12 -7.62
N LEU A 136 13.33 1.75 -8.77
CA LEU A 136 13.78 1.28 -10.08
C LEU A 136 14.84 2.24 -10.63
N PRO A 137 16.10 1.80 -10.78
CA PRO A 137 17.06 2.57 -11.57
C PRO A 137 16.62 2.56 -13.03
N HIS A 138 16.69 3.72 -13.67
CA HIS A 138 16.41 3.89 -15.09
C HIS A 138 17.72 4.08 -15.87
N ASP A 139 17.74 3.70 -17.15
CA ASP A 139 18.96 3.65 -17.96
C ASP A 139 19.67 5.00 -18.17
N ASP A 140 18.94 6.11 -17.99
CA ASP A 140 19.46 7.47 -18.04
C ASP A 140 19.95 8.01 -16.69
N GLY A 141 20.04 7.14 -15.68
CA GLY A 141 20.48 7.49 -14.33
C GLY A 141 19.39 8.08 -13.43
N ARG A 142 18.14 8.19 -13.92
CA ARG A 142 17.00 8.56 -13.08
C ARG A 142 16.60 7.41 -12.16
N ILE A 143 15.92 7.75 -11.06
CA ILE A 143 15.28 6.79 -10.16
C ILE A 143 13.76 6.96 -10.30
N LEU A 144 13.09 5.86 -10.60
CA LEU A 144 11.64 5.76 -10.68
C LEU A 144 11.09 4.92 -9.54
N TYR A 145 9.85 5.19 -9.16
CA TYR A 145 9.15 4.50 -8.09
C TYR A 145 7.84 3.91 -8.59
N THR A 146 7.51 2.71 -8.13
CA THR A 146 6.26 2.01 -8.47
C THR A 146 5.67 1.34 -7.23
N ALA A 147 4.36 1.11 -7.23
CA ALA A 147 3.74 0.26 -6.21
C ALA A 147 4.16 -1.21 -6.41
N THR A 148 4.47 -1.87 -5.31
CA THR A 148 4.82 -3.30 -5.26
C THR A 148 3.57 -4.17 -5.25
N GLU A 149 3.77 -5.49 -5.28
CA GLU A 149 2.71 -6.46 -5.01
C GLU A 149 2.09 -6.26 -3.62
N ASP A 150 2.90 -6.09 -2.58
CA ASP A 150 2.40 -5.92 -1.20
C ASP A 150 1.52 -4.67 -1.05
N ALA A 151 1.83 -3.59 -1.76
CA ALA A 151 0.98 -2.40 -1.81
C ALA A 151 -0.35 -2.67 -2.51
N ILE A 152 -0.36 -3.45 -3.59
CA ILE A 152 -1.60 -3.83 -4.27
C ILE A 152 -2.45 -4.75 -3.37
N ILE A 153 -1.81 -5.68 -2.64
CA ILE A 153 -2.49 -6.54 -1.64
C ILE A 153 -3.12 -5.68 -0.55
N LEU A 154 -2.38 -4.73 0.03
CA LEU A 154 -2.91 -3.78 1.00
C LEU A 154 -4.15 -3.04 0.49
N LEU A 155 -4.12 -2.56 -0.76
CA LEU A 155 -5.26 -1.86 -1.36
C LEU A 155 -6.47 -2.78 -1.56
N LEU A 156 -6.26 -4.02 -2.05
CA LEU A 156 -7.34 -5.00 -2.29
C LEU A 156 -8.02 -5.48 -1.01
N GLU A 157 -7.26 -5.58 0.07
CA GLU A 157 -7.73 -6.12 1.34
C GLU A 157 -8.10 -5.03 2.35
N SER A 158 -8.01 -3.77 1.94
CA SER A 158 -8.52 -2.64 2.70
C SER A 158 -10.02 -2.78 2.93
N LEU A 159 -10.45 -2.40 4.13
CA LEU A 159 -11.87 -2.42 4.48
C LEU A 159 -12.62 -1.44 3.57
N ASN A 160 -13.64 -1.95 2.88
CA ASN A 160 -14.54 -1.16 2.04
C ASN A 160 -13.87 -0.54 0.79
N VAL A 161 -12.96 -1.28 0.14
CA VAL A 161 -12.44 -0.91 -1.18
C VAL A 161 -13.60 -0.72 -2.18
N SER A 162 -13.58 0.38 -2.94
CA SER A 162 -14.61 0.61 -3.98
C SER A 162 -14.47 -0.41 -5.11
N PRO A 163 -15.56 -0.77 -5.81
CA PRO A 163 -15.49 -1.70 -6.95
C PRO A 163 -14.49 -1.27 -8.02
N GLU A 164 -14.37 0.02 -8.27
CA GLU A 164 -13.47 0.59 -9.29
C GLU A 164 -12.00 0.44 -8.88
N ILE A 165 -11.66 0.72 -7.61
CA ILE A 165 -10.30 0.53 -7.09
C ILE A 165 -9.96 -0.96 -7.08
N ALA A 166 -10.89 -1.80 -6.62
CA ALA A 166 -10.71 -3.25 -6.57
C ALA A 166 -10.44 -3.82 -7.97
N GLN A 167 -11.26 -3.46 -8.96
CA GLN A 167 -11.08 -3.91 -10.34
C GLN A 167 -9.71 -3.50 -10.88
N LYS A 168 -9.33 -2.23 -10.72
CA LYS A 168 -8.05 -1.73 -11.23
C LYS A 168 -6.88 -2.48 -10.58
N ALA A 169 -6.89 -2.63 -9.25
CA ALA A 169 -5.89 -3.36 -8.50
C ALA A 169 -5.80 -4.84 -8.91
N GLU A 170 -6.93 -5.51 -9.14
CA GLU A 170 -6.99 -6.88 -9.67
C GLU A 170 -6.35 -6.98 -11.06
N GLU A 171 -6.65 -6.05 -11.97
CA GLU A 171 -6.08 -6.03 -13.33
C GLU A 171 -4.54 -5.91 -13.30
N MET A 172 -3.97 -5.05 -12.46
CA MET A 172 -2.51 -4.94 -12.37
C MET A 172 -1.87 -6.10 -11.63
N MET A 173 -2.53 -6.65 -10.61
CA MET A 173 -2.04 -7.85 -9.95
C MET A 173 -2.01 -9.03 -10.94
N LEU A 174 -3.07 -9.20 -11.73
CA LEU A 174 -3.09 -10.21 -12.81
C LEU A 174 -1.95 -9.99 -13.79
N LYS A 175 -1.77 -8.76 -14.28
CA LYS A 175 -0.65 -8.42 -15.19
C LYS A 175 0.70 -8.76 -14.56
N TYR A 176 0.91 -8.41 -13.30
CA TYR A 176 2.13 -8.71 -12.57
C TYR A 176 2.38 -10.22 -12.40
N LEU A 177 1.36 -10.98 -11.99
CA LEU A 177 1.49 -12.44 -11.82
C LEU A 177 1.81 -13.13 -13.15
N VAL A 178 1.23 -12.67 -14.25
CA VAL A 178 1.54 -13.17 -15.60
C VAL A 178 2.98 -12.82 -16.00
N GLU A 179 3.38 -11.56 -15.88
CA GLU A 179 4.73 -11.09 -16.22
C GLU A 179 5.82 -11.77 -15.38
N SER A 180 5.51 -12.12 -14.13
CA SER A 180 6.42 -12.82 -13.21
C SER A 180 6.38 -14.36 -13.34
N GLY A 181 5.57 -14.91 -14.25
CA GLY A 181 5.45 -16.35 -14.48
C GLY A 181 4.68 -17.12 -13.40
N ARG A 182 4.04 -16.41 -12.47
CA ARG A 182 3.22 -16.98 -11.37
C ARG A 182 1.81 -17.32 -11.86
N LEU A 183 1.75 -18.19 -12.87
CA LEU A 183 0.52 -18.48 -13.60
C LEU A 183 -0.57 -19.12 -12.72
N ALA A 184 -0.22 -20.02 -11.81
CA ALA A 184 -1.20 -20.63 -10.90
C ALA A 184 -1.93 -19.58 -10.05
N GLU A 185 -1.19 -18.64 -9.48
CA GLU A 185 -1.75 -17.56 -8.67
C GLU A 185 -2.57 -16.58 -9.51
N SER A 186 -2.17 -16.37 -10.77
CA SER A 186 -2.95 -15.55 -11.71
C SER A 186 -4.31 -16.18 -12.03
N ILE A 187 -4.39 -17.51 -12.14
CA ILE A 187 -5.64 -18.25 -12.38
C ILE A 187 -6.56 -18.11 -11.16
N ASP A 188 -6.04 -18.36 -9.97
CA ASP A 188 -6.81 -18.23 -8.72
C ASP A 188 -7.33 -16.81 -8.50
N LEU A 189 -6.53 -15.80 -8.85
CA LEU A 189 -6.97 -14.40 -8.79
C LEU A 189 -8.07 -14.12 -9.82
N ALA A 190 -7.94 -14.59 -11.06
CA ALA A 190 -8.92 -14.39 -12.11
C ALA A 190 -10.27 -15.03 -11.76
N GLU A 191 -10.26 -16.22 -11.15
CA GLU A 191 -11.47 -16.89 -10.68
C GLU A 191 -12.17 -16.08 -9.58
N ARG A 192 -11.40 -15.57 -8.59
CA ARG A 192 -11.94 -14.73 -7.53
C ARG A 192 -12.51 -13.42 -8.06
N ALA A 193 -11.79 -12.76 -8.97
CA ALA A 193 -12.24 -11.53 -9.63
C ALA A 193 -13.56 -11.77 -10.38
N ARG A 194 -13.65 -12.86 -11.16
CA ARG A 194 -14.88 -13.26 -11.85
C ARG A 194 -16.04 -13.46 -10.88
N MET A 195 -15.83 -14.17 -9.77
CA MET A 195 -16.87 -14.38 -8.74
C MET A 195 -17.35 -13.05 -8.14
N ARG A 196 -16.42 -12.12 -7.86
CA ARG A 196 -16.74 -10.78 -7.35
C ARG A 196 -17.56 -9.97 -8.34
N SER A 197 -17.22 -10.01 -9.63
CA SER A 197 -18.00 -9.34 -10.69
C SER A 197 -19.43 -9.87 -10.79
N ILE A 198 -19.62 -11.19 -10.64
CA ILE A 198 -20.96 -11.81 -10.60
C ILE A 198 -21.76 -11.31 -9.38
N GLN A 199 -21.14 -11.28 -8.20
CA GLN A 199 -21.78 -10.77 -6.98
C GLN A 199 -22.14 -9.27 -7.11
N TYR A 200 -21.26 -8.47 -7.71
CA TYR A 200 -21.51 -7.06 -7.93
C TYR A 200 -22.67 -6.83 -8.91
N GLN A 201 -22.75 -7.61 -9.99
CA GLN A 201 -23.88 -7.57 -10.92
C GLN A 201 -25.21 -7.89 -10.22
N GLN A 202 -25.22 -8.87 -9.31
CA GLN A 202 -26.40 -9.19 -8.50
C GLN A 202 -26.78 -8.02 -7.58
N PHE A 203 -25.81 -7.44 -6.88
CA PHE A 203 -26.04 -6.28 -6.01
C PHE A 203 -26.60 -5.06 -6.75
N ILE A 204 -26.14 -4.77 -7.97
CA ILE A 204 -26.71 -3.69 -8.81
C ILE A 204 -28.15 -4.00 -9.20
N ARG A 205 -28.44 -5.26 -9.53
CA ARG A 205 -29.78 -5.69 -9.97
C ARG A 205 -30.82 -5.64 -8.85
N ASP A 206 -30.39 -5.86 -7.61
CA ASP A 206 -31.27 -5.92 -6.42
C ASP A 206 -31.45 -4.54 -5.74
N LYS A 207 -30.86 -3.47 -6.29
CA LYS A 207 -31.09 -2.07 -5.91
C LYS A 207 -32.17 -1.42 -6.77
#